data_AF-A0A356J3Z8-F1
#
_entry.id   AF-A0A356J3Z8-F1
#
_cell.length_a   1.000
_cell.length_b   1.000
_cell.length_c   1.000
_cell.angle_alpha   90.00
_cell.angle_beta   90.00
_cell.angle_gamma   90.00
#
_symmetry.space_group_name_H-M   'P 1'
#
loop_
_entity.id
_entity.type
_entity.pdbx_description
1 polymer ?
#
loop_
_entity_poly.entity_id
_entity_poly.type
_entity_poly.pdbx_seq_one_letter_code
_entity_poly.pdbx_strand_id
1 'polypeptide(L)'
;MNVLCALFLGLLTVWDYPARHPVHQVLCDRFRTALRTNDAETRLDVCKKGVALLPDDPTWRYNLACSLAYAKDPEPALDELEKAIDLGFRDTGKIRQDADFRKIANLPRFKELLEYADSIRDRPVFTGPLAVACATGVAGKPLVLCSRNLAWDFDRGCFDAQMELRDAPGLPYSGLLYVNRDGGHSTLAMTNWPGLTAVGFDLEGRKRGMDLDFPNTAFPYPAIGNASRAMTQGPLWRSLPRALMTSEVRRLGLMQAFYLSNQFWVFPAAFDFPPLGTNGNVFASTTPYWLVSQGRSWSDQYYLRAALAVWRALKPPVRAEIVRRGLWAPVLQMLMRGALKTAPRPEDYFTAKANPSAFPPDGLDTARLAASAASLAVADLPPVAIVAQVSGLEPGGEDGWPELTYATPCAWAAVLRNASSRRTFLVTAAGGEDYRFAIVQDGNNAAQLTPLGKDVARVVIDRTRMTPTNHVDVAVYTRGKGTRWSAPSFASFAVVDADAPYSDPVLTPGLLPRSGDGTGPSAPGDPAQ
;
A
#
# COMPACT_ATOMS: atom_id res chain seq x y z
N MET A 1 14.52 16.24 23.07
CA MET A 1 15.34 15.28 23.84
C MET A 1 14.41 14.52 24.78
N ASN A 2 14.08 13.28 24.43
CA ASN A 2 13.75 12.19 25.36
C ASN A 2 13.85 10.88 24.57
N VAL A 3 15.12 10.53 24.36
CA VAL A 3 15.58 9.20 24.01
C VAL A 3 15.28 8.32 25.21
N LEU A 4 14.10 7.72 25.20
CA LEU A 4 13.83 6.48 25.93
C LEU A 4 13.86 5.33 24.93
N CYS A 5 14.99 5.21 24.23
CA CYS A 5 15.48 3.91 23.80
C CYS A 5 15.94 3.18 25.07
N ALA A 6 14.97 2.68 25.84
CA ALA A 6 15.25 1.54 26.66
C ALA A 6 15.58 0.41 25.68
N LEU A 7 16.88 0.08 25.58
CA LEU A 7 17.36 -1.21 25.12
C LEU A 7 16.72 -2.27 26.02
N PHE A 8 15.50 -2.66 25.69
CA PHE A 8 14.93 -3.89 26.21
C PHE A 8 15.81 -5.01 25.66
N LEU A 9 16.58 -5.62 26.56
CA LEU A 9 17.27 -6.91 26.39
C LEU A 9 16.27 -8.08 26.24
N GLY A 10 15.04 -7.80 25.82
CA GLY A 10 14.07 -8.81 25.40
C GLY A 10 14.31 -9.17 23.94
N LEU A 11 14.19 -10.46 23.61
CA LEU A 11 14.15 -10.93 22.23
C LEU A 11 13.10 -10.13 21.45
N LEU A 12 13.48 -9.57 20.30
CA LEU A 12 12.52 -8.88 19.43
C LEU A 12 11.44 -9.85 19.00
N THR A 13 10.24 -9.33 18.84
CA THR A 13 9.11 -10.05 18.24
C THR A 13 8.77 -9.41 16.90
N VAL A 14 8.01 -10.13 16.06
CA VAL A 14 7.53 -9.59 14.78
C VAL A 14 6.78 -8.26 14.96
N TRP A 15 6.16 -8.06 16.13
CA TRP A 15 5.40 -6.86 16.45
C TRP A 15 6.25 -5.60 16.68
N ASP A 16 7.56 -5.74 16.83
CA ASP A 16 8.49 -4.62 16.97
C ASP A 16 8.90 -4.03 15.62
N TYR A 17 8.74 -4.79 14.54
CA TYR A 17 9.20 -4.40 13.21
C TYR A 17 8.48 -3.23 12.55
N PRO A 18 7.14 -3.05 12.68
CA PRO A 18 6.47 -1.87 12.13
C PRO A 18 7.09 -0.55 12.58
N ALA A 19 7.48 -0.45 13.85
CA ALA A 19 8.09 0.77 14.41
C ALA A 19 9.55 0.96 13.95
N ARG A 20 10.26 -0.12 13.63
CA ARG A 20 11.67 -0.11 13.21
C ARG A 20 11.85 0.08 11.70
N HIS A 21 10.85 -0.32 10.91
CA HIS A 21 10.91 -0.33 9.44
C HIS A 21 11.27 1.02 8.80
N PRO A 22 10.76 2.19 9.24
CA PRO A 22 11.17 3.46 8.65
C PRO A 22 12.68 3.73 8.82
N VAL A 23 13.24 3.40 9.99
CA VAL A 23 14.69 3.56 10.23
C VAL A 23 15.48 2.54 9.41
N HIS A 24 14.98 1.32 9.28
CA HIS A 24 15.56 0.28 8.43
C HIS A 24 15.69 0.75 6.96
N GLN A 25 14.64 1.34 6.38
CA GLN A 25 14.67 1.85 5.01
C GLN A 25 15.74 2.93 4.81
N VAL A 26 15.84 3.89 5.75
CA VAL A 26 16.87 4.94 5.70
C VAL A 26 18.29 4.33 5.75
N LEU A 27 18.51 3.31 6.58
CA LEU A 27 19.80 2.62 6.65
C LEU A 27 20.10 1.87 5.34
N CYS A 28 19.13 1.18 4.74
CA CYS A 28 19.33 0.52 3.45
C CYS A 28 19.73 1.50 2.34
N ASP A 29 19.09 2.67 2.25
CA ASP A 29 19.39 3.66 1.21
C ASP A 29 20.77 4.29 1.39
N ARG A 30 21.14 4.56 2.64
CA ARG A 30 22.50 5.01 2.98
C ARG A 30 23.54 3.95 2.66
N PHE A 31 23.27 2.67 2.98
CA PHE A 31 24.17 1.56 2.67
C PHE A 31 24.40 1.40 1.16
N ARG A 32 23.32 1.40 0.36
CA ARG A 32 23.40 1.33 -1.11
C ARG A 32 24.18 2.50 -1.70
N THR A 33 23.97 3.71 -1.17
CA THR A 33 24.73 4.88 -1.59
C THR A 33 26.22 4.74 -1.28
N ALA A 34 26.55 4.31 -0.06
CA ALA A 34 27.93 4.09 0.36
C ALA A 34 28.63 2.99 -0.46
N LEU A 35 27.93 1.92 -0.85
CA LEU A 35 28.44 0.92 -1.79
C LEU A 35 28.78 1.54 -3.15
N ARG A 36 27.89 2.34 -3.72
CA ARG A 36 28.08 2.99 -5.02
C ARG A 36 29.22 4.02 -5.01
N THR A 37 29.41 4.74 -3.91
CA THR A 37 30.47 5.74 -3.76
C THR A 37 31.76 5.16 -3.17
N ASN A 38 31.80 3.85 -2.89
CA ASN A 38 32.89 3.16 -2.22
C ASN A 38 33.31 3.79 -0.87
N ASP A 39 32.34 4.34 -0.13
CA ASP A 39 32.54 4.93 1.19
C ASP A 39 32.55 3.85 2.27
N ALA A 40 33.75 3.36 2.60
CA ALA A 40 33.93 2.25 3.53
C ALA A 40 33.55 2.58 4.98
N GLU A 41 33.77 3.83 5.41
CA GLU A 41 33.45 4.26 6.78
C GLU A 41 31.93 4.30 6.98
N THR A 42 31.21 4.91 6.02
CA THR A 42 29.74 4.94 6.07
C THR A 42 29.16 3.52 5.95
N ARG A 43 29.71 2.64 5.12
CA ARG A 43 29.26 1.23 5.06
C ARG A 43 29.33 0.55 6.43
N LEU A 44 30.48 0.65 7.10
CA LEU A 44 30.69 0.02 8.41
C LEU A 44 29.77 0.62 9.48
N ASP A 45 29.65 1.95 9.56
CA ASP A 45 28.76 2.64 10.51
C ASP A 45 27.28 2.24 10.30
N VAL A 46 26.83 2.24 9.06
CA VAL A 46 25.44 1.87 8.72
C VAL A 46 25.16 0.40 9.06
N CYS A 47 26.09 -0.52 8.78
CA CYS A 47 25.94 -1.92 9.16
C CYS A 47 25.86 -2.12 10.68
N LYS A 48 26.69 -1.42 11.46
CA LYS A 48 26.62 -1.44 12.94
C LYS A 48 25.26 -0.94 13.43
N LYS A 49 24.74 0.15 12.85
CA LYS A 49 23.41 0.67 13.17
C LYS A 49 22.29 -0.28 12.75
N GLY A 50 22.43 -0.96 11.61
CA GLY A 50 21.51 -1.99 11.14
C GLY A 50 21.43 -3.17 12.10
N VAL A 51 22.57 -3.70 12.53
CA VAL A 51 22.64 -4.77 13.54
C VAL A 51 22.08 -4.32 14.89
N ALA A 52 22.31 -3.08 15.33
CA ALA A 52 21.70 -2.57 16.55
C ALA A 52 20.17 -2.41 16.43
N LEU A 53 19.67 -2.06 15.23
CA LEU A 53 18.25 -1.94 14.95
C LEU A 53 17.57 -3.31 14.82
N LEU A 54 18.23 -4.29 14.21
CA LEU A 54 17.70 -5.62 13.91
C LEU A 54 18.78 -6.68 14.24
N PRO A 55 19.00 -6.98 15.53
CA PRO A 55 20.08 -7.88 15.97
C PRO A 55 19.97 -9.31 15.43
N ASP A 56 18.76 -9.74 15.10
CA ASP A 56 18.43 -11.08 14.59
C ASP A 56 18.29 -11.10 13.05
N ASP A 57 18.57 -9.99 12.35
CA ASP A 57 18.49 -9.96 10.89
C ASP A 57 19.79 -10.52 10.26
N PRO A 58 19.71 -11.64 9.52
CA PRO A 58 20.88 -12.28 8.93
C PRO A 58 21.57 -11.40 7.86
N THR A 59 20.82 -10.52 7.21
CA THR A 59 21.34 -9.66 6.13
C THR A 59 22.21 -8.54 6.69
N TRP A 60 21.80 -7.88 7.77
CA TRP A 60 22.61 -6.86 8.45
C TRP A 60 23.88 -7.45 9.05
N ARG A 61 23.81 -8.66 9.62
CA ARG A 61 24.97 -9.40 10.13
C ARG A 61 25.95 -9.75 9.01
N TYR A 62 25.45 -10.28 7.90
CA TYR A 62 26.26 -10.57 6.72
C TYR A 62 26.92 -9.30 6.16
N ASN A 63 26.16 -8.22 5.97
CA ASN A 63 26.69 -6.96 5.46
C ASN A 63 27.73 -6.34 6.41
N LEU A 64 27.59 -6.53 7.73
CA LEU A 64 28.60 -6.12 8.71
C LEU A 64 29.87 -6.97 8.56
N ALA A 65 29.74 -8.28 8.40
CA ALA A 65 30.86 -9.18 8.14
C ALA A 65 31.63 -8.76 6.87
N CYS A 66 30.94 -8.49 5.76
CA CYS A 66 31.56 -7.99 4.52
C CYS A 66 32.29 -6.66 4.75
N SER A 67 31.64 -5.71 5.44
CA SER A 67 32.21 -4.38 5.72
C SER A 67 33.47 -4.45 6.59
N LEU A 68 33.52 -5.35 7.58
CA LEU A 68 34.69 -5.61 8.42
C LEU A 68 35.81 -6.29 7.65
N ALA A 69 35.50 -7.29 6.82
CA ALA A 69 36.47 -7.96 5.95
C ALA A 69 37.10 -6.97 4.96
N TYR A 70 36.28 -6.08 4.38
CA TYR A 70 36.75 -5.00 3.53
C TYR A 70 37.70 -4.04 4.27
N ALA A 71 37.32 -3.65 5.50
CA ALA A 71 38.13 -2.81 6.39
C ALA A 71 39.40 -3.48 6.93
N LYS A 72 39.63 -4.76 6.58
CA LYS A 72 40.78 -5.58 6.96
C LYS A 72 40.79 -5.99 8.44
N ASP A 73 39.62 -6.24 9.02
CA ASP A 73 39.48 -6.74 10.39
C ASP A 73 38.96 -8.20 10.38
N PRO A 74 39.85 -9.21 10.29
CA PRO A 74 39.47 -10.57 9.92
C PRO A 74 38.67 -11.33 10.98
N GLU A 75 39.06 -11.26 12.26
CA GLU A 75 38.37 -12.02 13.32
C GLU A 75 36.95 -11.50 13.57
N PRO A 76 36.72 -10.17 13.72
CA PRO A 76 35.36 -9.64 13.86
C PRO A 76 34.49 -9.91 12.62
N ALA A 77 35.09 -9.94 11.43
CA ALA A 77 34.36 -10.31 10.22
C ALA A 77 33.88 -11.77 10.25
N LEU A 78 34.74 -12.69 10.70
CA LEU A 78 34.39 -14.11 10.85
C LEU A 78 33.34 -14.32 11.94
N ASP A 79 33.42 -13.60 13.06
CA ASP A 79 32.42 -13.64 14.13
C ASP A 79 31.02 -13.21 13.65
N GLU A 80 30.92 -12.14 12.87
CA GLU A 80 29.64 -11.68 12.34
C GLU A 80 29.13 -12.57 11.20
N LEU A 81 30.03 -13.20 10.43
CA LEU A 81 29.67 -14.18 9.41
C LEU A 81 29.06 -15.45 10.03
N GLU A 82 29.66 -15.94 11.12
CA GLU A 82 29.15 -17.07 11.90
C GLU A 82 27.73 -16.79 12.41
N LYS A 83 27.51 -15.61 13.03
CA LYS A 83 26.18 -15.18 13.47
C LYS A 83 25.18 -15.08 12.30
N ALA A 84 25.61 -14.54 11.15
CA ALA A 84 24.76 -14.46 9.97
C ALA A 84 24.32 -15.85 9.49
N ILE A 85 25.24 -16.82 9.48
CA ILE A 85 24.97 -18.23 9.12
C ILE A 85 23.97 -18.86 10.08
N ASP A 86 24.15 -18.69 11.40
CA ASP A 86 23.23 -19.18 12.41
C ASP A 86 21.82 -18.63 12.21
N LEU A 87 21.71 -17.33 11.93
CA LEU A 87 20.46 -16.61 11.67
C LEU A 87 19.85 -16.90 10.29
N GLY A 88 20.54 -17.65 9.42
CA GLY A 88 19.97 -18.16 8.16
C GLY A 88 20.63 -17.67 6.86
N PHE A 89 21.67 -16.83 6.91
CA PHE A 89 22.45 -16.46 5.72
C PHE A 89 23.39 -17.61 5.31
N ARG A 90 22.85 -18.63 4.62
CA ARG A 90 23.55 -19.91 4.35
C ARG A 90 23.84 -20.17 2.87
N ASP A 91 23.68 -19.17 2.02
CA ASP A 91 24.03 -19.27 0.59
C ASP A 91 25.55 -19.19 0.42
N THR A 92 26.23 -20.33 0.51
CA THR A 92 27.69 -20.42 0.39
C THR A 92 28.20 -20.03 -0.99
N GLY A 93 27.36 -20.11 -2.03
CA GLY A 93 27.66 -19.59 -3.36
C GLY A 93 27.85 -18.08 -3.35
N LYS A 94 26.91 -17.35 -2.71
CA LYS A 94 27.03 -15.90 -2.50
C LYS A 94 28.25 -15.54 -1.65
N ILE A 95 28.44 -16.21 -0.52
CA ILE A 95 29.55 -15.92 0.41
C ILE A 95 30.91 -16.09 -0.31
N ARG A 96 31.10 -17.14 -1.10
CA ARG A 96 32.36 -17.39 -1.83
C ARG A 96 32.64 -16.37 -2.93
N GLN A 97 31.59 -15.87 -3.60
CA GLN A 97 31.73 -14.94 -4.72
C GLN A 97 31.90 -13.48 -4.28
N ASP A 98 31.63 -13.18 -3.01
CA ASP A 98 31.74 -11.84 -2.48
C ASP A 98 33.21 -11.36 -2.46
N ALA A 99 33.45 -10.25 -3.17
CA ALA A 99 34.77 -9.68 -3.31
C ALA A 99 35.32 -9.14 -1.98
N ASP A 100 34.46 -8.77 -1.04
CA ASP A 100 34.86 -8.21 0.25
C ASP A 100 35.57 -9.27 1.13
N PHE A 101 35.29 -10.56 0.92
CA PHE A 101 35.95 -11.66 1.66
C PHE A 101 37.25 -12.17 1.06
N ARG A 102 37.68 -11.69 -0.13
CA ARG A 102 38.87 -12.24 -0.84
C ARG A 102 40.13 -12.35 0.01
N LYS A 103 40.32 -11.42 0.95
CA LYS A 103 41.51 -11.38 1.83
C LYS A 103 41.46 -12.40 2.96
N ILE A 104 40.26 -12.81 3.39
CA ILE A 104 40.06 -13.78 4.47
C ILE A 104 39.71 -15.19 3.94
N ALA A 105 39.46 -15.33 2.64
CA ALA A 105 39.01 -16.57 2.01
C ALA A 105 39.96 -17.78 2.21
N ASN A 106 41.25 -17.53 2.42
CA ASN A 106 42.25 -18.58 2.66
C ASN A 106 42.38 -18.99 4.13
N LEU A 107 41.75 -18.27 5.06
CA LEU A 107 41.82 -18.59 6.49
C LEU A 107 41.08 -19.91 6.77
N PRO A 108 41.61 -20.80 7.63
CA PRO A 108 40.96 -22.05 7.99
C PRO A 108 39.52 -21.86 8.49
N ARG A 109 39.32 -20.91 9.42
CA ARG A 109 38.00 -20.59 9.99
C ARG A 109 36.98 -20.15 8.94
N PHE A 110 37.39 -19.44 7.88
CA PHE A 110 36.48 -19.08 6.79
C PHE A 110 35.98 -20.31 6.03
N LYS A 111 36.86 -21.29 5.77
CA LYS A 111 36.50 -22.55 5.10
C LYS A 111 35.58 -23.40 5.99
N GLU A 112 35.89 -23.48 7.28
CA GLU A 112 35.06 -24.15 8.29
C GLU A 112 33.66 -23.55 8.36
N LEU A 113 33.52 -22.21 8.32
CA LEU A 113 32.21 -21.54 8.31
C LEU A 113 31.40 -21.87 7.04
N LEU A 114 32.05 -22.00 5.88
CA LEU A 114 31.36 -22.42 4.65
C LEU A 114 30.90 -23.88 4.73
N GLU A 115 31.73 -24.78 5.26
CA GLU A 115 31.34 -26.18 5.49
C GLU A 115 30.20 -26.28 6.51
N TYR A 116 30.25 -25.47 7.58
CA TYR A 116 29.20 -25.37 8.56
C TYR A 116 27.89 -24.89 7.92
N ALA A 117 27.91 -23.78 7.18
CA ALA A 117 26.76 -23.25 6.46
C ALA A 117 26.14 -24.27 5.49
N ASP A 118 26.96 -25.02 4.76
CA ASP A 118 26.50 -26.10 3.89
C ASP A 118 25.85 -27.25 4.69
N SER A 119 26.42 -27.62 5.84
CA SER A 119 25.89 -28.70 6.70
C SER A 119 24.54 -28.37 7.35
N ILE A 120 24.23 -27.08 7.50
CA ILE A 120 22.97 -26.60 8.10
C ILE A 120 22.07 -25.89 7.08
N ARG A 121 22.38 -25.95 5.79
CA ARG A 121 21.70 -25.17 4.73
C ARG A 121 20.18 -25.25 4.81
N ASP A 122 19.64 -26.47 4.93
CA ASP A 122 18.20 -26.73 4.93
C ASP A 122 17.58 -26.80 6.33
N ARG A 123 18.34 -26.52 7.39
CA ARG A 123 17.81 -26.53 8.76
C ARG A 123 16.90 -25.32 8.98
N PRO A 124 15.69 -25.47 9.52
CA PRO A 124 14.85 -24.33 9.83
C PRO A 124 15.48 -23.43 10.91
N VAL A 125 15.24 -22.12 10.84
CA VAL A 125 15.56 -21.18 11.92
C VAL A 125 14.42 -21.23 12.93
N PHE A 126 14.68 -21.74 14.14
CA PHE A 126 13.66 -21.96 15.17
C PHE A 126 13.63 -20.88 16.26
N THR A 127 14.52 -19.90 16.20
CA THR A 127 14.66 -18.86 17.22
C THR A 127 14.48 -17.47 16.64
N GLY A 128 13.97 -16.57 17.48
CA GLY A 128 13.78 -15.17 17.12
C GLY A 128 12.53 -14.91 16.25
N PRO A 129 12.31 -13.65 15.89
CA PRO A 129 11.12 -13.19 15.15
C PRO A 129 11.01 -13.73 13.71
N LEU A 130 12.04 -14.42 13.22
CA LEU A 130 12.06 -15.08 11.91
C LEU A 130 11.58 -16.55 11.96
N ALA A 131 11.38 -17.11 13.15
CA ALA A 131 10.89 -18.47 13.33
C ALA A 131 9.36 -18.53 13.16
N VAL A 132 8.92 -18.56 11.90
CA VAL A 132 7.50 -18.55 11.53
C VAL A 132 7.06 -19.93 11.06
N ALA A 133 5.88 -20.35 11.49
CA ALA A 133 5.19 -21.58 11.09
C ALA A 133 3.84 -21.25 10.46
N CYS A 134 3.45 -22.03 9.45
CA CYS A 134 2.15 -21.90 8.82
C CYS A 134 1.01 -22.22 9.79
N ALA A 135 0.04 -21.33 9.92
CA ALA A 135 -1.20 -21.59 10.64
C ALA A 135 -2.20 -22.34 9.75
N THR A 136 -2.58 -23.54 10.15
CA THR A 136 -3.63 -24.30 9.46
C THR A 136 -5.02 -23.95 10.04
N GLY A 137 -5.88 -23.38 9.19
CA GLY A 137 -7.28 -23.10 9.50
C GLY A 137 -8.26 -23.96 8.72
N VAL A 138 -9.55 -23.79 9.02
CA VAL A 138 -10.66 -24.37 8.25
C VAL A 138 -11.46 -23.20 7.66
N ALA A 139 -11.75 -23.24 6.36
CA ALA A 139 -12.52 -22.18 5.72
C ALA A 139 -13.87 -21.95 6.45
N GLY A 140 -14.18 -20.68 6.73
CA GLY A 140 -15.37 -20.28 7.49
C GLY A 140 -15.22 -20.31 9.01
N LYS A 141 -14.07 -20.73 9.55
CA LYS A 141 -13.74 -20.60 10.98
C LYS A 141 -12.78 -19.43 11.19
N PRO A 142 -12.87 -18.69 12.30
CA PRO A 142 -11.90 -17.63 12.59
C PRO A 142 -10.46 -18.17 12.64
N LEU A 143 -9.52 -17.39 12.11
CA LEU A 143 -8.08 -17.66 12.17
C LEU A 143 -7.37 -16.49 12.87
N VAL A 144 -6.47 -16.82 13.81
CA VAL A 144 -5.74 -15.84 14.61
C VAL A 144 -4.31 -15.71 14.11
N LEU A 145 -3.89 -14.48 13.82
CA LEU A 145 -2.51 -14.12 13.51
C LEU A 145 -1.75 -13.81 14.80
N CYS A 146 -0.55 -14.39 14.93
CA CYS A 146 0.31 -14.24 16.08
C CYS A 146 1.78 -14.21 15.66
N SER A 147 2.68 -13.98 16.61
CA SER A 147 4.14 -13.97 16.38
C SER A 147 4.70 -15.26 15.78
N ARG A 148 3.95 -16.37 15.84
CA ARG A 148 4.36 -17.66 15.28
C ARG A 148 3.93 -17.88 13.84
N ASN A 149 2.99 -17.11 13.30
CA ASN A 149 2.47 -17.30 11.95
C ASN A 149 2.48 -16.02 11.09
N LEU A 150 3.19 -15.00 11.57
CA LEU A 150 3.47 -13.77 10.84
C LEU A 150 4.98 -13.65 10.61
N ALA A 151 5.36 -13.53 9.36
CA ALA A 151 6.66 -12.99 8.98
C ALA A 151 6.55 -11.47 8.79
N TRP A 152 7.69 -10.80 8.63
CA TRP A 152 7.75 -9.40 8.23
C TRP A 152 8.49 -9.27 6.91
N ASP A 153 7.81 -8.69 5.92
CA ASP A 153 8.38 -8.34 4.63
C ASP A 153 9.04 -6.96 4.74
N PHE A 154 10.36 -6.94 4.86
CA PHE A 154 11.14 -5.69 4.99
C PHE A 154 11.13 -4.85 3.70
N ASP A 155 10.94 -5.46 2.53
CA ASP A 155 10.90 -4.74 1.27
C ASP A 155 9.58 -3.98 1.12
N ARG A 156 8.45 -4.63 1.47
CA ARG A 156 7.11 -4.03 1.41
C ARG A 156 6.73 -3.23 2.66
N GLY A 157 7.34 -3.52 3.80
CA GLY A 157 7.01 -2.89 5.08
C GLY A 157 5.68 -3.36 5.66
N CYS A 158 5.39 -4.66 5.57
CA CYS A 158 4.16 -5.24 6.06
C CYS A 158 4.39 -6.64 6.67
N PHE A 159 3.41 -7.12 7.43
CA PHE A 159 3.37 -8.53 7.80
C PHE A 159 3.09 -9.40 6.57
N ASP A 160 3.60 -10.61 6.59
CA ASP A 160 3.26 -11.67 5.63
C ASP A 160 2.68 -12.86 6.39
N ALA A 161 1.39 -13.10 6.20
CA ALA A 161 0.66 -14.11 6.96
C ALA A 161 0.93 -15.52 6.42
N GLN A 162 1.60 -16.33 7.22
CA GLN A 162 1.86 -17.74 6.91
C GLN A 162 0.64 -18.55 7.33
N MET A 163 -0.24 -18.86 6.37
CA MET A 163 -1.46 -19.62 6.64
C MET A 163 -1.89 -20.53 5.49
N GLU A 164 -2.59 -21.59 5.86
CA GLU A 164 -3.24 -22.51 4.94
C GLU A 164 -4.66 -22.80 5.41
N LEU A 165 -5.63 -22.70 4.49
CA LEU A 165 -7.03 -23.03 4.74
C LEU A 165 -7.36 -24.39 4.14
N ARG A 166 -7.81 -25.31 4.99
CA ARG A 166 -8.47 -26.52 4.53
C ARG A 166 -9.80 -26.14 3.90
N ASP A 167 -10.05 -26.67 2.70
CA ASP A 167 -11.26 -26.37 1.96
C ASP A 167 -12.51 -26.83 2.72
N ALA A 168 -13.58 -26.05 2.58
CA ALA A 168 -14.91 -26.37 3.08
C ALA A 168 -15.87 -26.38 1.87
N PRO A 169 -15.89 -27.50 1.11
CA PRO A 169 -16.62 -27.57 -0.15
C PRO A 169 -18.10 -27.24 0.04
N GLY A 170 -18.66 -26.48 -0.91
CA GLY A 170 -20.09 -26.16 -0.93
C GLY A 170 -20.51 -24.92 -0.13
N LEU A 171 -19.60 -24.29 0.64
CA LEU A 171 -19.91 -23.01 1.28
C LEU A 171 -19.73 -21.82 0.32
N PRO A 172 -20.70 -20.89 0.21
CA PRO A 172 -20.68 -19.81 -0.79
C PRO A 172 -19.45 -18.90 -0.73
N TYR A 173 -18.87 -18.71 0.45
CA TYR A 173 -17.76 -17.79 0.69
C TYR A 173 -16.44 -18.49 1.02
N SER A 174 -16.34 -19.82 0.83
CA SER A 174 -15.10 -20.56 1.05
C SER A 174 -13.94 -19.96 0.24
N GLY A 175 -12.76 -19.90 0.87
CA GLY A 175 -11.53 -19.37 0.27
C GLY A 175 -11.39 -17.84 0.28
N LEU A 176 -12.36 -17.10 0.83
CA LEU A 176 -12.27 -15.65 1.00
C LEU A 176 -12.00 -15.28 2.47
N LEU A 177 -11.12 -14.32 2.69
CA LEU A 177 -10.82 -13.75 4.01
C LEU A 177 -11.62 -12.47 4.26
N TYR A 178 -11.98 -12.26 5.53
CA TYR A 178 -12.49 -11.00 6.04
C TYR A 178 -11.56 -10.45 7.13
N VAL A 179 -11.16 -9.18 6.99
CA VAL A 179 -10.23 -8.52 7.93
C VAL A 179 -10.82 -7.19 8.39
N ASN A 180 -11.04 -7.07 9.69
CA ASN A 180 -11.44 -5.82 10.32
C ASN A 180 -10.22 -5.13 10.95
N ARG A 181 -10.07 -3.82 10.70
CA ARG A 181 -8.96 -3.01 11.19
C ARG A 181 -9.43 -1.77 11.97
N ASP A 182 -10.55 -1.87 12.66
CA ASP A 182 -11.05 -0.81 13.54
C ASP A 182 -11.35 -1.31 14.95
N GLY A 183 -10.66 -2.37 15.38
CA GLY A 183 -10.83 -2.96 16.70
C GLY A 183 -12.16 -3.68 16.91
N GLY A 184 -12.93 -3.89 15.84
CA GLY A 184 -14.24 -4.53 15.86
C GLY A 184 -15.43 -3.56 15.76
N HIS A 185 -15.18 -2.28 15.55
CA HIS A 185 -16.18 -1.20 15.51
C HIS A 185 -17.20 -1.35 14.37
N SER A 186 -16.72 -1.53 13.13
CA SER A 186 -17.58 -1.78 11.95
C SER A 186 -17.39 -3.21 11.45
N THR A 187 -17.76 -4.18 12.28
CA THR A 187 -17.61 -5.60 11.92
C THR A 187 -18.82 -6.14 11.16
N LEU A 188 -18.60 -6.96 10.13
CA LEU A 188 -19.66 -7.75 9.51
C LEU A 188 -20.19 -8.80 10.49
N ALA A 189 -21.51 -8.98 10.53
CA ALA A 189 -22.12 -10.11 11.25
C ALA A 189 -21.78 -11.44 10.54
N MET A 190 -20.72 -12.11 10.98
CA MET A 190 -20.13 -13.28 10.30
C MET A 190 -21.10 -14.46 10.14
N THR A 191 -22.10 -14.58 11.00
CA THR A 191 -23.16 -15.60 10.91
C THR A 191 -23.96 -15.53 9.60
N ASN A 192 -23.97 -14.38 8.92
CA ASN A 192 -24.66 -14.20 7.64
C ASN A 192 -23.84 -14.67 6.43
N TRP A 193 -22.57 -15.05 6.62
CA TRP A 193 -21.60 -15.28 5.53
C TRP A 193 -20.93 -16.67 5.66
N PRO A 194 -21.68 -17.77 5.47
CA PRO A 194 -21.15 -19.12 5.64
C PRO A 194 -19.98 -19.42 4.68
N GLY A 195 -18.84 -19.79 5.26
CA GLY A 195 -17.58 -20.05 4.54
C GLY A 195 -16.60 -18.88 4.53
N LEU A 196 -17.02 -17.68 4.93
CA LEU A 196 -16.14 -16.50 5.03
C LEU A 196 -15.24 -16.64 6.27
N THR A 197 -13.93 -16.55 6.07
CA THR A 197 -12.94 -16.76 7.14
C THR A 197 -12.55 -15.43 7.75
N ALA A 198 -12.97 -15.14 8.98
CA ALA A 198 -12.52 -13.95 9.70
C ALA A 198 -11.07 -14.13 10.16
N VAL A 199 -10.23 -13.13 9.89
CA VAL A 199 -8.83 -13.09 10.34
C VAL A 199 -8.65 -11.93 11.30
N GLY A 200 -8.02 -12.19 12.45
CA GLY A 200 -7.72 -11.18 13.46
C GLY A 200 -6.39 -11.45 14.15
N PHE A 201 -5.88 -10.46 14.88
CA PHE A 201 -4.64 -10.59 15.64
C PHE A 201 -4.89 -11.18 17.03
N ASP A 202 -3.87 -11.82 17.59
CA ASP A 202 -3.86 -12.27 18.98
C ASP A 202 -3.86 -11.08 19.97
N LEU A 203 -3.93 -11.38 21.27
CA LEU A 203 -3.99 -10.35 22.29
C LEU A 203 -2.76 -9.42 22.29
N GLU A 204 -1.59 -9.92 21.96
CA GLU A 204 -0.35 -9.11 21.93
C GLU A 204 -0.37 -8.13 20.75
N GLY A 205 -0.68 -8.63 19.55
CA GLY A 205 -0.81 -7.79 18.35
C GLY A 205 -1.86 -6.71 18.53
N ARG A 206 -3.03 -7.04 19.11
CA ARG A 206 -4.09 -6.06 19.40
C ARG A 206 -3.67 -5.00 20.42
N LYS A 207 -2.96 -5.38 21.49
CA LYS A 207 -2.40 -4.42 22.46
C LYS A 207 -1.43 -3.43 21.82
N ARG A 208 -0.76 -3.83 20.74
CA ARG A 208 0.15 -2.99 19.96
C ARG A 208 -0.56 -2.24 18.82
N GLY A 209 -1.89 -2.33 18.71
CA GLY A 209 -2.68 -1.65 17.67
C GLY A 209 -2.57 -2.28 16.28
N MET A 210 -2.16 -3.55 16.19
CA MET A 210 -1.98 -4.20 14.88
C MET A 210 -3.29 -4.46 14.15
N ASP A 211 -4.44 -4.37 14.82
CA ASP A 211 -5.80 -4.44 14.28
C ASP A 211 -6.43 -3.05 14.05
N LEU A 212 -5.63 -1.99 13.92
CA LEU A 212 -6.11 -0.62 13.78
C LEU A 212 -5.60 0.05 12.49
N ASP A 213 -6.47 0.87 11.90
CA ASP A 213 -6.21 1.82 10.81
C ASP A 213 -5.77 1.15 9.49
N PHE A 214 -4.59 1.52 8.95
CA PHE A 214 -4.19 1.12 7.60
C PHE A 214 -3.90 -0.37 7.48
N PRO A 215 -4.27 -1.02 6.36
CA PRO A 215 -3.86 -2.38 6.04
C PRO A 215 -2.35 -2.57 6.19
N ASN A 216 -1.94 -3.68 6.80
CA ASN A 216 -0.55 -3.92 7.15
C ASN A 216 -0.10 -5.37 6.94
N THR A 217 -0.92 -6.22 6.31
CA THR A 217 -0.66 -7.67 6.20
C THR A 217 -0.94 -8.14 4.78
N ALA A 218 0.02 -8.86 4.19
CA ALA A 218 -0.17 -9.63 2.96
C ALA A 218 -0.79 -10.99 3.29
N PHE A 219 -1.73 -11.43 2.46
CA PHE A 219 -2.41 -12.71 2.63
C PHE A 219 -2.21 -13.62 1.41
N PRO A 220 -2.07 -14.94 1.61
CA PRO A 220 -1.99 -15.91 0.52
C PRO A 220 -3.36 -16.20 -0.14
N TYR A 221 -4.44 -15.69 0.43
CA TYR A 221 -5.82 -15.84 -0.05
C TYR A 221 -6.42 -14.47 -0.39
N PRO A 222 -7.41 -14.39 -1.30
CA PRO A 222 -8.13 -13.14 -1.53
C PRO A 222 -8.78 -12.64 -0.23
N ALA A 223 -8.75 -11.33 -0.02
CA ALA A 223 -9.27 -10.70 1.17
C ALA A 223 -10.18 -9.52 0.85
N ILE A 224 -11.21 -9.35 1.67
CA ILE A 224 -11.92 -8.08 1.82
C ILE A 224 -11.69 -7.55 3.23
N GLY A 225 -11.56 -6.25 3.38
CA GLY A 225 -11.40 -5.66 4.70
C GLY A 225 -11.84 -4.21 4.79
N ASN A 226 -11.94 -3.74 6.03
CA ASN A 226 -12.35 -2.38 6.34
C ASN A 226 -11.64 -1.82 7.57
N ALA A 227 -11.56 -0.49 7.62
CA ALA A 227 -11.12 0.25 8.80
C ALA A 227 -11.97 1.52 8.95
N SER A 228 -12.94 1.49 9.85
CA SER A 228 -13.89 2.57 10.07
C SER A 228 -13.42 3.58 11.13
N ARG A 229 -12.25 4.17 10.91
CA ARG A 229 -11.65 5.18 11.80
C ARG A 229 -11.28 6.46 11.03
N ALA A 230 -10.99 7.53 11.77
CA ALA A 230 -10.57 8.81 11.20
C ALA A 230 -9.79 9.64 12.23
N MET A 231 -8.96 10.56 11.75
CA MET A 231 -8.41 11.63 12.60
C MET A 231 -9.49 12.70 12.77
N THR A 232 -10.05 12.82 13.97
CA THR A 232 -11.23 13.67 14.24
C THR A 232 -10.91 14.99 14.94
N GLN A 233 -9.68 15.16 15.44
CA GLN A 233 -9.26 16.31 16.22
C GLN A 233 -8.03 16.99 15.61
N GLY A 234 -7.81 18.25 16.00
CA GLY A 234 -6.65 19.04 15.59
C GLY A 234 -6.72 19.56 14.15
N PRO A 235 -5.71 20.34 13.72
CA PRO A 235 -5.67 20.95 12.40
C PRO A 235 -5.50 19.93 11.26
N LEU A 236 -5.12 18.69 11.58
CA LEU A 236 -4.89 17.61 10.62
C LEU A 236 -6.05 16.61 10.53
N TRP A 237 -7.27 16.98 10.97
CA TRP A 237 -8.44 16.11 10.84
C TRP A 237 -8.64 15.62 9.40
N ARG A 238 -8.91 14.31 9.22
CA ARG A 238 -9.07 13.65 7.92
C ARG A 238 -9.53 12.20 8.05
N SER A 239 -10.14 11.66 6.99
CA SER A 239 -10.31 10.22 6.86
C SER A 239 -8.98 9.50 6.60
N LEU A 240 -8.97 8.18 6.82
CA LEU A 240 -7.82 7.32 6.48
C LEU A 240 -7.45 7.40 4.98
N PRO A 241 -8.39 7.36 4.02
CA PRO A 241 -8.11 7.60 2.60
C PRO A 241 -7.36 8.91 2.33
N ARG A 242 -7.82 10.03 2.92
CA ARG A 242 -7.16 11.31 2.70
C ARG A 242 -5.78 11.33 3.33
N ALA A 243 -5.59 10.70 4.49
CA ALA A 243 -4.26 10.51 5.08
C ALA A 243 -3.32 9.72 4.15
N LEU A 244 -3.75 8.60 3.59
CA LEU A 244 -2.95 7.77 2.66
C LEU A 244 -2.49 8.53 1.41
N MET A 245 -3.31 9.49 0.93
CA MET A 245 -3.00 10.32 -0.24
C MET A 245 -2.28 11.62 0.10
N THR A 246 -1.99 11.89 1.37
CA THR A 246 -1.33 13.14 1.81
C THR A 246 -0.21 12.87 2.82
N SER A 247 -0.51 12.66 4.09
CA SER A 247 0.47 12.51 5.17
C SER A 247 1.15 11.14 5.21
N GLU A 248 0.54 10.12 4.61
CA GLU A 248 0.99 8.72 4.67
C GLU A 248 1.36 8.17 3.28
N VAL A 249 1.73 9.03 2.32
CA VAL A 249 2.05 8.66 0.93
C VAL A 249 3.12 7.57 0.79
N ARG A 250 4.02 7.43 1.78
CA ARG A 250 5.01 6.34 1.85
C ARG A 250 4.38 4.95 1.84
N ARG A 251 3.11 4.82 2.22
CA ARG A 251 2.35 3.57 2.23
C ARG A 251 1.67 3.25 0.90
N LEU A 252 1.64 4.18 -0.06
CA LEU A 252 0.91 3.95 -1.33
C LEU A 252 1.49 2.80 -2.15
N GLY A 253 2.81 2.58 -2.12
CA GLY A 253 3.42 1.40 -2.74
C GLY A 253 2.90 0.08 -2.12
N LEU A 254 2.68 0.06 -0.80
CA LEU A 254 2.08 -1.09 -0.12
C LEU A 254 0.59 -1.25 -0.47
N MET A 255 -0.17 -0.16 -0.50
CA MET A 255 -1.59 -0.21 -0.89
C MET A 255 -1.77 -0.70 -2.33
N GLN A 256 -0.87 -0.30 -3.23
CA GLN A 256 -0.80 -0.84 -4.58
C GLN A 256 -0.48 -2.35 -4.57
N ALA A 257 0.50 -2.78 -3.77
CA ALA A 257 0.83 -4.19 -3.67
C ALA A 257 -0.39 -5.02 -3.22
N PHE A 258 -1.15 -4.52 -2.24
CA PHE A 258 -2.40 -5.16 -1.78
C PHE A 258 -3.48 -5.19 -2.86
N TYR A 259 -3.69 -4.07 -3.55
CA TYR A 259 -4.61 -3.99 -4.69
C TYR A 259 -4.29 -5.02 -5.79
N LEU A 260 -3.00 -5.26 -6.07
CA LEU A 260 -2.52 -6.21 -7.08
C LEU A 260 -2.29 -7.63 -6.54
N SER A 261 -2.59 -7.90 -5.26
CA SER A 261 -2.44 -9.20 -4.60
C SER A 261 -3.74 -9.69 -3.98
N ASN A 262 -4.85 -9.42 -4.66
CA ASN A 262 -6.19 -9.85 -4.29
C ASN A 262 -6.74 -9.31 -2.95
N GLN A 263 -6.34 -8.11 -2.52
CA GLN A 263 -6.88 -7.51 -1.30
C GLN A 263 -7.71 -6.26 -1.62
N PHE A 264 -8.97 -6.28 -1.23
CA PHE A 264 -9.91 -5.18 -1.44
C PHE A 264 -10.28 -4.52 -0.12
N TRP A 265 -10.06 -3.21 -0.03
CA TRP A 265 -10.28 -2.45 1.20
C TRP A 265 -11.35 -1.38 1.01
N VAL A 266 -12.18 -1.21 2.04
CA VAL A 266 -13.21 -0.16 2.10
C VAL A 266 -12.95 0.75 3.29
N PHE A 267 -12.98 2.05 3.05
CA PHE A 267 -12.83 3.07 4.10
C PHE A 267 -13.92 4.14 3.99
N PRO A 268 -14.45 4.66 5.10
CA PRO A 268 -15.36 5.80 5.07
C PRO A 268 -14.62 7.11 4.77
N ALA A 269 -15.26 8.02 4.02
CA ALA A 269 -14.83 9.39 3.79
C ALA A 269 -15.14 10.32 4.99
N ALA A 270 -14.98 9.81 6.22
CA ALA A 270 -15.40 10.51 7.41
C ALA A 270 -14.81 11.92 7.46
N PHE A 271 -15.68 12.92 7.62
CA PHE A 271 -15.37 14.36 7.67
C PHE A 271 -14.94 15.00 6.35
N ASP A 272 -14.63 14.24 5.30
CA ASP A 272 -14.13 14.79 4.03
C ASP A 272 -15.22 15.40 3.13
N PHE A 273 -16.48 15.31 3.57
CA PHE A 273 -17.65 15.93 2.95
C PHE A 273 -18.33 16.90 3.92
N PRO A 274 -17.79 18.12 4.15
CA PRO A 274 -18.33 19.05 5.14
C PRO A 274 -19.68 19.67 4.69
N PRO A 275 -20.61 19.97 5.63
CA PRO A 275 -22.02 20.18 5.32
C PRO A 275 -22.47 21.52 4.69
N LEU A 276 -21.67 22.61 4.63
CA LEU A 276 -22.13 23.91 4.08
C LEU A 276 -20.99 24.76 3.46
N GLY A 277 -21.26 25.38 2.30
CA GLY A 277 -20.45 26.47 1.70
C GLY A 277 -19.23 26.05 0.87
N THR A 278 -19.08 24.77 0.54
CA THR A 278 -18.00 24.25 -0.33
C THR A 278 -18.57 23.31 -1.38
N ASN A 279 -17.76 22.90 -2.36
CA ASN A 279 -18.12 21.84 -3.31
C ASN A 279 -18.21 20.45 -2.65
N GLY A 280 -18.09 20.36 -1.32
CA GLY A 280 -18.40 19.17 -0.53
C GLY A 280 -17.35 18.06 -0.63
N ASN A 281 -16.20 18.26 -1.26
CA ASN A 281 -15.15 17.26 -1.43
C ASN A 281 -13.78 17.89 -1.14
N VAL A 282 -13.04 17.37 -0.15
CA VAL A 282 -11.71 17.90 0.22
C VAL A 282 -10.57 16.96 -0.18
N PHE A 283 -10.84 15.93 -0.99
CA PHE A 283 -9.78 15.12 -1.57
C PHE A 283 -8.99 15.92 -2.61
N ALA A 284 -7.66 15.78 -2.59
CA ALA A 284 -6.77 16.37 -3.59
C ALA A 284 -6.44 15.40 -4.76
N SER A 285 -6.84 14.13 -4.64
CA SER A 285 -6.59 13.09 -5.65
C SER A 285 -7.52 11.90 -5.45
N THR A 286 -7.55 11.02 -6.45
CA THR A 286 -8.31 9.75 -6.44
C THR A 286 -7.37 8.59 -6.78
N THR A 287 -7.66 7.40 -6.24
CA THR A 287 -6.87 6.17 -6.49
C THR A 287 -7.77 4.94 -6.56
N PRO A 288 -7.39 3.86 -7.29
CA PRO A 288 -8.18 2.63 -7.32
C PRO A 288 -7.85 1.66 -6.18
N TYR A 289 -6.84 1.93 -5.35
CA TYR A 289 -6.30 0.97 -4.37
C TYR A 289 -7.29 0.53 -3.29
N TRP A 290 -8.30 1.35 -3.02
CA TRP A 290 -9.39 1.06 -2.10
C TRP A 290 -10.68 1.71 -2.58
N LEU A 291 -11.80 1.31 -1.99
CA LEU A 291 -13.07 1.98 -2.16
C LEU A 291 -13.29 2.95 -0.99
N VAL A 292 -13.59 4.20 -1.32
CA VAL A 292 -14.02 5.20 -0.32
C VAL A 292 -15.55 5.23 -0.29
N SER A 293 -16.18 4.93 0.85
CA SER A 293 -17.62 5.07 1.03
C SER A 293 -17.97 6.46 1.58
N GLN A 294 -18.93 7.15 0.98
CA GLN A 294 -19.45 8.37 1.55
C GLN A 294 -20.20 8.07 2.86
N GLY A 295 -19.91 8.88 3.88
CA GLY A 295 -20.49 8.74 5.20
C GLY A 295 -19.41 8.62 6.26
N ARG A 296 -19.84 8.19 7.45
CA ARG A 296 -18.97 7.92 8.58
C ARG A 296 -18.94 6.43 8.81
N SER A 297 -18.84 6.07 10.07
CA SER A 297 -18.69 4.70 10.46
C SER A 297 -19.91 3.86 10.02
N TRP A 298 -19.73 2.55 9.81
CA TRP A 298 -20.71 1.62 9.21
C TRP A 298 -21.07 1.82 7.73
N SER A 299 -20.68 2.94 7.09
CA SER A 299 -20.94 3.16 5.65
C SER A 299 -20.17 2.19 4.74
N ASP A 300 -19.05 1.68 5.24
CA ASP A 300 -18.18 0.69 4.60
C ASP A 300 -18.86 -0.67 4.43
N GLN A 301 -19.71 -1.07 5.37
CA GLN A 301 -20.37 -2.38 5.34
C GLN A 301 -21.19 -2.61 4.08
N TYR A 302 -21.84 -1.59 3.54
CA TYR A 302 -22.63 -1.71 2.32
C TYR A 302 -21.77 -2.24 1.15
N TYR A 303 -20.58 -1.66 0.97
CA TYR A 303 -19.68 -2.03 -0.11
C TYR A 303 -18.94 -3.35 0.15
N LEU A 304 -18.69 -3.70 1.42
CA LEU A 304 -18.23 -5.05 1.78
C LEU A 304 -19.26 -6.12 1.41
N ARG A 305 -20.55 -5.89 1.72
CA ARG A 305 -21.64 -6.81 1.35
C ARG A 305 -21.80 -6.92 -0.16
N ALA A 306 -21.60 -5.82 -0.89
CA ALA A 306 -21.58 -5.83 -2.35
C ALA A 306 -20.41 -6.67 -2.91
N ALA A 307 -19.21 -6.58 -2.33
CA ALA A 307 -18.08 -7.43 -2.70
C ALA A 307 -18.37 -8.92 -2.47
N LEU A 308 -19.02 -9.26 -1.35
CA LEU A 308 -19.48 -10.63 -1.06
C LEU A 308 -20.53 -11.10 -2.08
N ALA A 309 -21.47 -10.25 -2.46
CA ALA A 309 -22.45 -10.58 -3.51
C ALA A 309 -21.76 -10.88 -4.85
N VAL A 310 -20.72 -10.11 -5.22
CA VAL A 310 -19.90 -10.39 -6.40
C VAL A 310 -19.19 -11.74 -6.28
N TRP A 311 -18.52 -12.00 -5.15
CA TRP A 311 -17.82 -13.28 -4.93
C TRP A 311 -18.75 -14.48 -5.16
N ARG A 312 -19.96 -14.41 -4.61
CA ARG A 312 -20.99 -15.46 -4.76
C ARG A 312 -21.47 -15.61 -6.21
N ALA A 313 -21.58 -14.51 -6.95
CA ALA A 313 -22.07 -14.51 -8.33
C ALA A 313 -21.04 -15.02 -9.35
N LEU A 314 -19.74 -14.93 -9.04
CA LEU A 314 -18.67 -15.34 -9.95
C LEU A 314 -18.59 -16.87 -10.11
N LYS A 315 -18.52 -17.32 -11.36
CA LYS A 315 -18.29 -18.73 -11.72
C LYS A 315 -16.94 -19.20 -11.15
N PRO A 316 -16.80 -20.46 -10.68
CA PRO A 316 -15.55 -20.94 -10.10
C PRO A 316 -14.29 -20.76 -10.99
N PRO A 317 -14.32 -21.03 -12.31
CA PRO A 317 -13.15 -20.79 -13.17
C PRO A 317 -12.73 -19.32 -13.23
N VAL A 318 -13.70 -18.40 -13.16
CA VAL A 318 -13.44 -16.96 -13.16
C VAL A 318 -12.83 -16.53 -11.84
N ARG A 319 -13.33 -17.05 -10.70
CA ARG A 319 -12.72 -16.80 -9.38
C ARG A 319 -11.28 -17.29 -9.34
N ALA A 320 -11.02 -18.51 -9.79
CA ALA A 320 -9.68 -19.08 -9.84
C ALA A 320 -8.72 -18.20 -10.65
N GLU A 321 -9.15 -17.75 -11.83
CA GLU A 321 -8.31 -16.91 -12.69
C GLU A 321 -8.10 -15.49 -12.13
N ILE A 322 -9.12 -14.90 -11.49
CA ILE A 322 -9.00 -13.63 -10.78
C ILE A 322 -7.94 -13.75 -9.68
N VAL A 323 -8.01 -14.79 -8.85
CA VAL A 323 -7.05 -15.02 -7.76
C VAL A 323 -5.65 -15.25 -8.31
N ARG A 324 -5.51 -16.13 -9.32
CA ARG A 324 -4.22 -16.44 -9.95
C ARG A 324 -3.53 -15.18 -10.52
N ARG A 325 -4.30 -14.23 -11.05
CA ARG A 325 -3.79 -12.99 -11.64
C ARG A 325 -3.71 -11.80 -10.68
N GLY A 326 -4.12 -11.93 -9.41
CA GLY A 326 -4.12 -10.81 -8.47
C GLY A 326 -5.23 -9.78 -8.70
N LEU A 327 -6.32 -10.15 -9.38
CA LEU A 327 -7.31 -9.21 -9.92
C LEU A 327 -8.53 -8.94 -9.04
N TRP A 328 -8.58 -9.47 -7.81
CA TRP A 328 -9.79 -9.34 -6.99
C TRP A 328 -10.25 -7.88 -6.79
N ALA A 329 -9.36 -7.00 -6.31
CA ALA A 329 -9.69 -5.60 -6.13
C ALA A 329 -9.91 -4.83 -7.46
N PRO A 330 -9.07 -5.02 -8.51
CA PRO A 330 -9.34 -4.43 -9.83
C PRO A 330 -10.71 -4.79 -10.42
N VAL A 331 -11.11 -6.06 -10.33
CA VAL A 331 -12.41 -6.52 -10.86
C VAL A 331 -13.56 -5.96 -10.03
N LEU A 332 -13.42 -5.86 -8.70
CA LEU A 332 -14.43 -5.20 -7.86
C LEU A 332 -14.60 -3.72 -8.20
N GLN A 333 -13.50 -2.97 -8.37
CA GLN A 333 -13.55 -1.57 -8.81
C GLN A 333 -14.24 -1.46 -10.17
N MET A 334 -13.91 -2.33 -11.13
CA MET A 334 -14.54 -2.35 -12.45
C MET A 334 -16.06 -2.56 -12.34
N LEU A 335 -16.47 -3.62 -11.64
CA LEU A 335 -17.87 -4.02 -11.53
C LEU A 335 -18.71 -3.01 -10.72
N MET A 336 -18.20 -2.51 -9.59
CA MET A 336 -18.90 -1.55 -8.74
C MET A 336 -19.11 -0.21 -9.46
N ARG A 337 -18.10 0.31 -10.16
CA ARG A 337 -18.23 1.54 -10.95
C ARG A 337 -19.25 1.38 -12.08
N GLY A 338 -19.24 0.24 -12.76
CA GLY A 338 -20.22 -0.09 -13.80
C GLY A 338 -21.64 -0.32 -13.27
N ALA A 339 -21.79 -0.55 -11.95
CA ALA A 339 -23.08 -0.77 -11.30
C ALA A 339 -23.61 0.47 -10.55
N LEU A 340 -22.91 1.60 -10.55
CA LEU A 340 -23.37 2.82 -9.89
C LEU A 340 -24.71 3.33 -10.47
N LYS A 341 -25.70 3.58 -9.62
CA LYS A 341 -27.04 4.09 -10.02
C LYS A 341 -26.95 5.44 -10.75
N THR A 342 -25.93 6.24 -10.43
CA THR A 342 -25.60 7.51 -11.11
C THR A 342 -25.12 7.32 -12.54
N ALA A 343 -24.64 6.13 -12.90
CA ALA A 343 -24.13 5.77 -14.22
C ALA A 343 -24.96 4.60 -14.83
N PRO A 344 -26.21 4.84 -15.25
CA PRO A 344 -27.07 3.79 -15.77
C PRO A 344 -26.62 3.25 -17.13
N ARG A 345 -25.90 4.05 -17.93
CA ARG A 345 -25.54 3.70 -19.31
C ARG A 345 -24.06 3.31 -19.44
N PRO A 346 -23.66 2.42 -20.37
CA PRO A 346 -22.27 1.99 -20.53
C PRO A 346 -21.28 3.14 -20.75
N GLU A 347 -21.66 4.19 -21.47
CA GLU A 347 -20.82 5.37 -21.71
C GLU A 347 -20.57 6.20 -20.46
N ASP A 348 -21.47 6.15 -19.46
CA ASP A 348 -21.31 6.88 -18.21
C ASP A 348 -20.13 6.31 -17.39
N TYR A 349 -19.66 5.09 -17.68
CA TYR A 349 -18.48 4.45 -17.08
C TYR A 349 -17.21 5.32 -17.18
N PHE A 350 -17.10 6.11 -18.25
CA PHE A 350 -15.95 6.95 -18.54
C PHE A 350 -16.15 8.41 -18.13
N THR A 351 -17.04 8.66 -17.18
CA THR A 351 -17.40 10.01 -16.72
C THR A 351 -17.33 10.08 -15.19
N ALA A 352 -17.52 11.29 -14.63
CA ALA A 352 -17.60 11.50 -13.19
C ALA A 352 -18.70 10.65 -12.52
N LYS A 353 -19.77 10.32 -13.24
CA LYS A 353 -20.91 9.55 -12.72
C LYS A 353 -20.53 8.16 -12.21
N ALA A 354 -19.59 7.51 -12.88
CA ALA A 354 -19.08 6.19 -12.49
C ALA A 354 -17.76 6.28 -11.69
N ASN A 355 -17.21 7.49 -11.53
CA ASN A 355 -15.90 7.71 -10.93
C ASN A 355 -15.92 8.79 -9.84
N PRO A 356 -16.78 8.67 -8.82
CA PRO A 356 -16.77 9.62 -7.72
C PRO A 356 -15.50 9.43 -6.87
N SER A 357 -15.01 10.51 -6.22
CA SER A 357 -13.93 10.41 -5.23
C SER A 357 -14.33 9.57 -4.01
N ALA A 358 -15.63 9.52 -3.69
CA ALA A 358 -16.22 8.59 -2.74
C ALA A 358 -17.59 8.10 -3.22
N PHE A 359 -17.83 6.81 -3.09
CA PHE A 359 -19.04 6.15 -3.56
C PHE A 359 -20.24 6.51 -2.68
N PRO A 360 -21.39 6.89 -3.25
CA PRO A 360 -22.53 7.40 -2.48
C PRO A 360 -23.17 6.32 -1.59
N PRO A 361 -23.88 6.69 -0.51
CA PRO A 361 -24.65 5.73 0.27
C PRO A 361 -25.71 5.06 -0.62
N ASP A 362 -25.87 3.74 -0.49
CA ASP A 362 -26.75 2.94 -1.36
C ASP A 362 -26.54 3.20 -2.87
N GLY A 363 -25.28 3.41 -3.27
CA GLY A 363 -24.93 3.86 -4.61
C GLY A 363 -25.08 2.83 -5.73
N LEU A 364 -25.21 1.54 -5.41
CA LEU A 364 -25.11 0.46 -6.39
C LEU A 364 -26.48 -0.09 -6.79
N ASP A 365 -26.67 -0.29 -8.08
CA ASP A 365 -27.69 -1.21 -8.59
C ASP A 365 -27.18 -2.64 -8.36
N THR A 366 -27.64 -3.25 -7.27
CA THR A 366 -27.18 -4.56 -6.80
C THR A 366 -27.57 -5.70 -7.74
N ALA A 367 -28.70 -5.57 -8.45
CA ALA A 367 -29.14 -6.54 -9.46
C ALA A 367 -28.21 -6.49 -10.68
N ARG A 368 -27.90 -5.29 -11.18
CA ARG A 368 -26.95 -5.12 -12.28
C ARG A 368 -25.53 -5.54 -11.89
N LEU A 369 -25.10 -5.27 -10.65
CA LEU A 369 -23.82 -5.75 -10.14
C LEU A 369 -23.73 -7.28 -10.17
N ALA A 370 -24.73 -7.96 -9.61
CA ALA A 370 -24.77 -9.42 -9.56
C ALA A 370 -24.86 -10.04 -10.96
N ALA A 371 -25.68 -9.48 -11.85
CA ALA A 371 -25.78 -9.93 -13.24
C ALA A 371 -24.47 -9.73 -14.02
N SER A 372 -23.80 -8.59 -13.83
CA SER A 372 -22.50 -8.31 -14.46
C SER A 372 -21.41 -9.29 -13.99
N ALA A 373 -21.38 -9.60 -12.69
CA ALA A 373 -20.48 -10.61 -12.12
C ALA A 373 -20.79 -12.03 -12.65
N ALA A 374 -22.07 -12.43 -12.68
CA ALA A 374 -22.48 -13.75 -13.15
C ALA A 374 -22.23 -13.97 -14.66
N SER A 375 -22.34 -12.91 -15.46
CA SER A 375 -22.07 -12.95 -16.90
C SER A 375 -20.58 -13.04 -17.24
N LEU A 376 -19.69 -12.65 -16.32
CA LEU A 376 -18.25 -12.57 -16.58
C LEU A 376 -17.69 -13.94 -16.97
N ALA A 377 -16.90 -13.96 -18.05
CA ALA A 377 -16.09 -15.10 -18.48
C ALA A 377 -14.60 -14.83 -18.25
N VAL A 378 -13.77 -15.87 -18.27
CA VAL A 378 -12.30 -15.72 -18.12
C VAL A 378 -11.71 -14.81 -19.21
N ALA A 379 -12.21 -14.93 -20.44
CA ALA A 379 -11.80 -14.09 -21.57
C ALA A 379 -12.22 -12.61 -21.43
N ASP A 380 -13.20 -12.30 -20.57
CA ASP A 380 -13.64 -10.93 -20.33
C ASP A 380 -12.70 -10.17 -19.38
N LEU A 381 -11.85 -10.88 -18.62
CA LEU A 381 -11.06 -10.31 -17.54
C LEU A 381 -10.05 -9.28 -18.07
N PRO A 382 -10.18 -8.00 -17.68
CA PRO A 382 -9.35 -6.94 -18.24
C PRO A 382 -7.89 -7.06 -17.76
N PRO A 383 -6.95 -6.40 -18.47
CA PRO A 383 -5.65 -6.05 -17.89
C PRO A 383 -5.83 -5.01 -16.77
N VAL A 384 -4.73 -4.68 -16.09
CA VAL A 384 -4.70 -3.54 -15.15
C VAL A 384 -4.20 -2.31 -15.91
N ALA A 385 -4.97 -1.21 -15.86
CA ALA A 385 -4.51 0.06 -16.42
C ALA A 385 -3.34 0.60 -15.60
N ILE A 386 -2.33 1.14 -16.27
CA ILE A 386 -1.16 1.76 -15.65
C ILE A 386 -1.04 3.19 -16.18
N VAL A 387 -0.78 4.14 -15.28
CA VAL A 387 -0.23 5.46 -15.64
C VAL A 387 1.28 5.33 -15.60
N ALA A 388 1.89 5.10 -16.77
CA ALA A 388 3.32 4.83 -16.89
C ALA A 388 4.13 6.10 -16.59
N GLN A 389 3.64 7.26 -17.03
CA GLN A 389 4.31 8.53 -16.85
C GLN A 389 3.33 9.71 -16.89
N VAL A 390 3.61 10.74 -16.09
CA VAL A 390 3.06 12.08 -16.25
C VAL A 390 4.22 13.06 -16.45
N SER A 391 4.28 13.72 -17.60
CA SER A 391 5.30 14.74 -17.95
C SER A 391 4.73 16.16 -17.83
N GLY A 392 5.60 17.16 -17.63
CA GLY A 392 5.22 18.57 -17.49
C GLY A 392 5.04 19.05 -16.04
N LEU A 393 5.33 18.17 -15.07
CA LEU A 393 5.39 18.50 -13.64
C LEU A 393 6.72 19.20 -13.32
N GLU A 394 6.64 20.23 -12.49
CA GLU A 394 7.84 20.91 -11.99
C GLU A 394 8.48 20.10 -10.84
N PRO A 395 9.79 19.82 -10.88
CA PRO A 395 10.47 19.03 -9.85
C PRO A 395 10.67 19.79 -8.53
N GLY A 396 10.38 21.10 -8.49
CA GLY A 396 10.75 21.98 -7.37
C GLY A 396 12.22 22.42 -7.47
N GLY A 397 12.51 23.67 -7.10
CA GLY A 397 13.89 24.18 -6.98
C GLY A 397 14.47 23.90 -5.59
N GLU A 398 15.68 24.41 -5.29
CA GLU A 398 16.35 24.23 -3.99
C GLU A 398 15.48 24.65 -2.78
N ASP A 399 14.65 25.68 -2.96
CA ASP A 399 13.70 26.19 -1.96
C ASP A 399 12.22 25.88 -2.29
N GLY A 400 11.96 25.17 -3.38
CA GLY A 400 10.61 24.96 -3.93
C GLY A 400 10.13 23.54 -3.71
N TRP A 401 8.89 23.39 -3.20
CA TRP A 401 8.26 22.08 -3.11
C TRP A 401 8.00 21.50 -4.50
N PRO A 402 8.29 20.20 -4.74
CA PRO A 402 7.90 19.54 -5.98
C PRO A 402 6.38 19.61 -6.16
N GLU A 403 5.94 19.61 -7.43
CA GLU A 403 4.52 19.45 -7.73
C GLU A 403 4.06 18.01 -7.55
N LEU A 404 4.92 17.05 -7.89
CA LEU A 404 4.64 15.63 -7.69
C LEU A 404 4.50 15.34 -6.18
N THR A 405 3.33 14.87 -5.78
CA THR A 405 3.06 14.44 -4.40
C THR A 405 3.33 12.96 -4.23
N TYR A 406 2.87 12.14 -5.18
CA TYR A 406 3.21 10.72 -5.26
C TYR A 406 3.03 10.20 -6.69
N ALA A 407 3.76 9.14 -7.00
CA ALA A 407 3.63 8.37 -8.23
C ALA A 407 3.69 6.88 -7.92
N THR A 408 2.71 6.15 -8.43
CA THR A 408 2.63 4.69 -8.39
C THR A 408 2.00 4.22 -9.71
N PRO A 409 2.25 2.98 -10.17
CA PRO A 409 1.69 2.48 -11.42
C PRO A 409 0.20 2.72 -11.67
N CYS A 410 -0.68 2.73 -10.67
CA CYS A 410 -2.12 2.99 -10.89
C CYS A 410 -2.62 4.34 -10.37
N ALA A 411 -1.77 5.17 -9.76
CA ALA A 411 -2.16 6.47 -9.21
C ALA A 411 -0.99 7.45 -9.18
N TRP A 412 -1.17 8.59 -9.83
CA TRP A 412 -0.29 9.75 -9.79
C TRP A 412 -1.06 10.94 -9.22
N ALA A 413 -0.42 11.74 -8.38
CA ALA A 413 -1.00 12.99 -7.91
C ALA A 413 0.03 14.12 -7.90
N ALA A 414 -0.42 15.29 -8.32
CA ALA A 414 0.36 16.51 -8.28
C ALA A 414 -0.44 17.70 -7.74
N VAL A 415 0.24 18.55 -6.98
CA VAL A 415 -0.24 19.87 -6.58
C VAL A 415 0.42 20.90 -7.49
N LEU A 416 -0.36 21.64 -8.25
CA LEU A 416 0.12 22.62 -9.22
C LEU A 416 0.54 23.91 -8.51
N ARG A 417 1.82 24.00 -8.16
CA ARG A 417 2.41 25.11 -7.41
C ARG A 417 2.86 26.24 -8.33
N ASN A 418 3.30 25.93 -9.56
CA ASN A 418 3.74 26.92 -10.53
C ASN A 418 2.61 27.91 -10.87
N ALA A 419 2.89 29.21 -10.75
CA ALA A 419 1.95 30.34 -10.92
C ALA A 419 1.36 30.48 -12.34
N SER A 420 1.88 29.75 -13.32
CA SER A 420 1.35 29.77 -14.70
C SER A 420 -0.13 29.43 -14.72
N SER A 421 -0.92 30.34 -15.29
CA SER A 421 -2.38 30.20 -15.43
C SER A 421 -2.78 28.97 -16.23
N ARG A 422 -1.95 28.57 -17.19
CA ARG A 422 -2.18 27.40 -18.03
C ARG A 422 -1.03 26.42 -17.91
N ARG A 423 -1.36 25.15 -17.65
CA ARG A 423 -0.40 24.05 -17.51
C ARG A 423 -0.71 22.97 -18.52
N THR A 424 0.32 22.33 -19.06
CA THR A 424 0.18 21.25 -20.05
C THR A 424 0.96 20.05 -19.58
N PHE A 425 0.30 18.90 -19.61
CA PHE A 425 0.84 17.61 -19.20
C PHE A 425 0.67 16.58 -20.31
N LEU A 426 1.55 15.58 -20.32
CA LEU A 426 1.38 14.36 -21.10
C LEU A 426 1.15 13.21 -20.13
N VAL A 427 0.07 12.47 -20.32
CA VAL A 427 -0.26 11.26 -19.55
C VAL A 427 -0.09 10.06 -20.47
N THR A 428 0.83 9.17 -20.10
CA THR A 428 1.14 7.94 -20.85
C THR A 428 0.54 6.74 -20.14
N ALA A 429 -0.22 5.93 -20.87
CA ALA A 429 -0.85 4.71 -20.39
C ALA A 429 0.00 3.47 -20.71
N ALA A 430 -0.14 2.44 -19.88
CA ALA A 430 0.41 1.11 -20.14
C ALA A 430 -0.51 0.02 -19.57
N GLY A 431 -0.11 -1.25 -19.75
CA GLY A 431 -0.73 -2.39 -19.07
C GLY A 431 -1.73 -3.21 -19.90
N GLY A 432 -2.13 -2.75 -21.09
CA GLY A 432 -2.97 -3.51 -22.02
C GLY A 432 -2.70 -3.17 -23.48
N GLU A 433 -3.72 -3.31 -24.34
CA GLU A 433 -3.57 -3.11 -25.77
C GLU A 433 -4.27 -1.82 -26.23
N ASP A 434 -5.56 -1.67 -25.92
CA ASP A 434 -6.32 -0.46 -26.20
C ASP A 434 -6.38 0.41 -24.95
N TYR A 435 -6.40 1.74 -25.14
CA TYR A 435 -6.51 2.69 -24.05
C TYR A 435 -7.63 3.69 -24.28
N ARG A 436 -8.17 4.17 -23.17
CA ARG A 436 -9.10 5.30 -23.15
C ARG A 436 -8.72 6.23 -22.02
N PHE A 437 -8.75 7.53 -22.32
CA PHE A 437 -8.52 8.59 -21.36
C PHE A 437 -9.82 9.38 -21.18
N ALA A 438 -10.12 9.78 -19.95
CA ALA A 438 -11.27 10.61 -19.66
C ALA A 438 -11.00 11.54 -18.49
N ILE A 439 -11.45 12.79 -18.58
CA ILE A 439 -11.56 13.66 -17.41
C ILE A 439 -12.80 13.20 -16.63
N VAL A 440 -12.59 12.79 -15.38
CA VAL A 440 -13.65 12.22 -14.52
C VAL A 440 -13.89 13.01 -13.25
N GLN A 441 -13.01 13.94 -12.89
CA GLN A 441 -13.30 15.00 -11.93
C GLN A 441 -12.81 16.31 -12.56
N ASP A 442 -13.70 17.31 -12.63
CA ASP A 442 -13.39 18.67 -13.08
C ASP A 442 -14.59 19.58 -12.77
N GLY A 443 -14.74 19.95 -11.49
CA GLY A 443 -15.92 20.69 -11.01
C GLY A 443 -16.16 22.04 -11.71
N ASN A 444 -15.12 22.61 -12.34
CA ASN A 444 -15.15 23.97 -12.90
C ASN A 444 -14.77 24.02 -14.39
N ASN A 445 -14.77 22.90 -15.11
CA ASN A 445 -14.35 22.83 -16.53
C ASN A 445 -12.97 23.50 -16.75
N ALA A 446 -12.03 23.18 -15.87
CA ALA A 446 -10.65 23.65 -15.88
C ALA A 446 -9.76 22.85 -16.86
N ALA A 447 -10.16 21.64 -17.24
CA ALA A 447 -9.30 20.73 -18.00
C ALA A 447 -9.82 20.45 -19.42
N GLN A 448 -8.87 20.29 -20.33
CA GLN A 448 -9.10 19.83 -21.69
C GLN A 448 -8.18 18.65 -21.99
N LEU A 449 -8.77 17.59 -22.57
CA LEU A 449 -8.05 16.36 -22.90
C LEU A 449 -8.01 16.18 -24.43
N THR A 450 -6.82 15.91 -24.97
CA THR A 450 -6.62 15.62 -26.39
C THR A 450 -5.78 14.34 -26.52
N PRO A 451 -6.34 13.24 -27.06
CA PRO A 451 -5.54 12.07 -27.42
C PRO A 451 -4.47 12.45 -28.45
N LEU A 452 -3.22 12.05 -28.23
CA LEU A 452 -2.11 12.28 -29.18
C LEU A 452 -1.66 11.00 -29.88
N GLY A 453 -2.19 9.85 -29.45
CA GLY A 453 -1.85 8.54 -29.99
C GLY A 453 -2.73 7.47 -29.34
N LYS A 454 -2.27 6.22 -29.40
CA LYS A 454 -2.99 5.09 -28.80
C LYS A 454 -2.98 5.16 -27.27
N ASP A 455 -1.84 5.50 -26.70
CA ASP A 455 -1.47 5.36 -25.29
C ASP A 455 -0.99 6.67 -24.66
N VAL A 456 -1.11 7.80 -25.36
CA VAL A 456 -0.72 9.12 -24.85
C VAL A 456 -1.86 10.12 -25.04
N ALA A 457 -2.16 10.87 -23.97
CA ALA A 457 -3.06 12.00 -24.00
C ALA A 457 -2.39 13.26 -23.47
N ARG A 458 -2.65 14.39 -24.14
CA ARG A 458 -2.31 15.71 -23.64
C ARG A 458 -3.44 16.25 -22.78
N VAL A 459 -3.09 16.77 -21.62
CA VAL A 459 -4.02 17.39 -20.67
C VAL A 459 -3.60 18.83 -20.48
N VAL A 460 -4.49 19.77 -20.79
CA VAL A 460 -4.28 21.20 -20.57
C VAL A 460 -5.19 21.65 -19.45
N ILE A 461 -4.62 22.23 -18.40
CA ILE A 461 -5.33 22.69 -17.21
C ILE A 461 -5.23 24.22 -17.11
N ASP A 462 -6.38 24.88 -17.02
CA ASP A 462 -6.53 26.28 -16.64
C ASP A 462 -6.61 26.39 -15.10
N ARG A 463 -5.47 26.69 -14.49
CA ARG A 463 -5.30 26.80 -13.04
C ARG A 463 -6.22 27.87 -12.45
N THR A 464 -6.57 28.92 -13.22
CA THR A 464 -7.42 30.03 -12.73
C THR A 464 -8.86 29.59 -12.43
N ARG A 465 -9.27 28.43 -12.96
CA ARG A 465 -10.59 27.84 -12.71
C ARG A 465 -10.58 26.80 -11.59
N MET A 466 -9.41 26.45 -11.05
CA MET A 466 -9.30 25.46 -9.97
C MET A 466 -9.46 26.13 -8.60
N THR A 467 -10.01 25.39 -7.65
CA THR A 467 -10.10 25.78 -6.24
C THR A 467 -9.50 24.67 -5.38
N PRO A 468 -9.06 24.91 -4.14
CA PRO A 468 -8.49 23.85 -3.29
C PRO A 468 -9.45 22.70 -2.94
N THR A 469 -10.76 22.90 -3.15
CA THR A 469 -11.80 21.88 -2.99
C THR A 469 -12.22 21.24 -4.32
N ASN A 470 -11.53 21.57 -5.43
CA ASN A 470 -11.72 20.97 -6.74
C ASN A 470 -10.38 20.49 -7.31
N HIS A 471 -10.29 19.18 -7.56
CA HIS A 471 -9.19 18.60 -8.32
C HIS A 471 -9.65 18.16 -9.71
N VAL A 472 -8.69 18.02 -10.61
CA VAL A 472 -8.87 17.42 -11.92
C VAL A 472 -8.35 15.99 -11.87
N ASP A 473 -9.21 15.01 -12.15
CA ASP A 473 -8.79 13.61 -12.32
C ASP A 473 -8.88 13.19 -13.77
N VAL A 474 -7.77 12.70 -14.30
CA VAL A 474 -7.71 12.02 -15.59
C VAL A 474 -7.65 10.52 -15.33
N ALA A 475 -8.73 9.82 -15.69
CA ALA A 475 -8.80 8.38 -15.64
C ALA A 475 -8.21 7.75 -16.90
N VAL A 476 -7.38 6.73 -16.71
CA VAL A 476 -6.81 5.86 -17.73
C VAL A 476 -7.42 4.49 -17.62
N TYR A 477 -8.01 4.02 -18.71
CA TYR A 477 -8.59 2.69 -18.84
C TYR A 477 -7.80 1.91 -19.89
N THR A 478 -7.74 0.59 -19.72
CA THR A 478 -7.18 -0.30 -20.74
C THR A 478 -8.05 -1.52 -20.96
N ARG A 479 -7.88 -2.18 -22.10
CA ARG A 479 -8.41 -3.52 -22.37
C ARG A 479 -7.46 -4.29 -23.27
N GLY A 480 -7.53 -5.61 -23.19
CA GLY A 480 -6.97 -6.50 -24.21
C GLY A 480 -7.99 -6.73 -25.32
N LYS A 481 -7.57 -7.39 -26.40
CA LYS A 481 -8.47 -7.81 -27.47
C LYS A 481 -9.63 -8.67 -26.93
N GLY A 482 -10.86 -8.16 -27.06
CA GLY A 482 -12.07 -8.87 -26.65
C GLY A 482 -12.35 -8.85 -25.14
N THR A 483 -11.49 -8.24 -24.31
CA THR A 483 -11.77 -8.11 -22.87
C THR A 483 -12.70 -6.93 -22.60
N ARG A 484 -13.28 -6.88 -21.39
CA ARG A 484 -13.93 -5.66 -20.88
C ARG A 484 -12.89 -4.55 -20.63
N TRP A 485 -13.37 -3.34 -20.43
CA TRP A 485 -12.54 -2.23 -19.95
C TRP A 485 -12.14 -2.45 -18.48
N SER A 486 -10.89 -2.15 -18.15
CA SER A 486 -10.36 -2.23 -16.79
C SER A 486 -11.03 -1.25 -15.84
N ALA A 487 -10.82 -1.45 -14.53
CA ALA A 487 -10.91 -0.36 -13.58
C ALA A 487 -9.95 0.80 -13.99
N PRO A 488 -10.30 2.06 -13.67
CA PRO A 488 -9.44 3.20 -13.97
C PRO A 488 -8.19 3.22 -13.09
N SER A 489 -7.11 3.70 -13.68
CA SER A 489 -5.99 4.32 -12.97
C SER A 489 -6.07 5.83 -13.12
N PHE A 490 -5.47 6.60 -12.22
CA PHE A 490 -5.68 8.06 -12.18
C PHE A 490 -4.38 8.85 -12.25
N ALA A 491 -4.44 9.98 -12.96
CA ALA A 491 -3.55 11.11 -12.80
C ALA A 491 -4.36 12.30 -12.27
N SER A 492 -4.10 12.68 -11.02
CA SER A 492 -4.80 13.74 -10.30
C SER A 492 -3.99 15.01 -10.23
N PHE A 493 -4.65 16.15 -10.43
CA PHE A 493 -4.05 17.48 -10.34
C PHE A 493 -4.91 18.35 -9.42
N ALA A 494 -4.30 18.89 -8.37
CA ALA A 494 -4.94 19.80 -7.43
C ALA A 494 -4.22 21.15 -7.39
N VAL A 495 -4.88 22.14 -6.80
CA VAL A 495 -4.24 23.39 -6.37
C VAL A 495 -4.35 23.51 -4.86
N VAL A 496 -3.45 24.29 -4.28
CA VAL A 496 -3.54 24.69 -2.87
C VAL A 496 -3.55 26.21 -2.79
N ASP A 497 -4.27 26.71 -1.81
CA ASP A 497 -4.34 28.12 -1.45
C ASP A 497 -4.39 28.19 0.08
N ALA A 498 -3.43 28.87 0.70
CA ALA A 498 -3.33 28.93 2.16
C ALA A 498 -4.47 29.73 2.79
N ASP A 499 -5.07 30.65 2.03
CA ASP A 499 -6.14 31.52 2.51
C ASP A 499 -7.53 30.90 2.27
N ALA A 500 -7.60 29.82 1.49
CA ALA A 500 -8.85 29.16 1.17
C ALA A 500 -9.32 28.21 2.29
N PRO A 501 -10.62 28.19 2.59
CA PRO A 501 -11.17 27.24 3.55
C PRO A 501 -10.96 25.80 3.04
N TYR A 502 -10.63 24.90 3.95
CA TYR A 502 -10.42 23.46 3.71
C TYR A 502 -9.22 23.10 2.82
N SER A 503 -8.31 24.03 2.56
CA SER A 503 -7.01 23.72 1.99
C SER A 503 -6.27 22.71 2.88
N ASP A 504 -5.71 21.64 2.30
CA ASP A 504 -5.05 20.62 3.11
C ASP A 504 -3.72 21.18 3.66
N PRO A 505 -3.56 21.29 4.99
CA PRO A 505 -2.35 21.83 5.59
C PRO A 505 -1.11 20.98 5.32
N VAL A 506 -1.27 19.70 4.98
CA VAL A 506 -0.13 18.81 4.61
C VAL A 506 0.38 19.15 3.20
N LEU A 507 -0.50 19.60 2.32
CA LEU A 507 -0.15 19.94 0.94
C LEU A 507 0.22 21.41 0.75
N THR A 508 0.02 22.24 1.77
CA THR A 508 0.16 23.69 1.72
C THR A 508 1.33 24.18 2.57
N PRO A 509 2.47 24.54 1.97
CA PRO A 509 3.62 25.07 2.70
C PRO A 509 3.23 26.30 3.53
N GLY A 510 3.58 26.31 4.81
CA GLY A 510 3.33 27.45 5.72
C GLY A 510 2.08 27.34 6.61
N LEU A 511 1.16 26.41 6.34
CA LEU A 511 0.02 26.15 7.24
C LEU A 511 0.38 25.26 8.45
N LEU A 512 1.55 24.60 8.41
CA LEU A 512 2.10 23.87 9.54
C LEU A 512 3.30 24.64 10.11
N PRO A 513 3.35 24.86 11.45
CA PRO A 513 4.50 25.51 12.06
C PRO A 513 5.78 24.71 11.75
N ARG A 514 6.86 25.40 11.36
CA ARG A 514 8.17 24.78 11.20
C ARG A 514 8.54 24.16 12.55
N SER A 515 8.86 22.87 12.57
CA SER A 515 9.33 22.15 13.75
C SER A 515 10.74 22.62 14.16
N GLY A 516 10.83 23.85 14.66
CA GLY A 516 12.02 24.50 15.19
C GLY A 516 11.81 25.10 16.58
N ASP A 517 10.56 25.32 17.00
CA ASP A 517 10.24 25.86 18.32
C ASP A 517 9.83 24.76 19.29
N GLY A 518 10.84 24.08 19.87
CA GLY A 518 10.85 23.58 21.26
C GLY A 518 9.73 22.68 21.81
N THR A 519 8.69 22.37 21.04
CA THR A 519 7.57 21.53 21.39
C THR A 519 7.41 20.56 20.23
N GLY A 520 7.96 19.35 20.41
CA GLY A 520 7.80 18.31 19.41
C GLY A 520 6.31 18.09 19.11
N PRO A 521 5.94 17.70 17.89
CA PRO A 521 4.58 17.21 17.67
C PRO A 521 4.34 16.08 18.67
N SER A 522 3.36 16.27 19.55
CA SER A 522 2.75 15.16 20.25
C SER A 522 2.37 14.12 19.19
N ALA A 523 2.61 12.86 19.51
CA ALA A 523 2.18 11.73 18.69
C ALA A 523 0.78 12.01 18.11
N PRO A 524 0.49 11.62 16.86
CA PRO A 524 -0.86 11.75 16.32
C PRO A 524 -1.82 11.18 17.35
N GLY A 525 -2.68 12.05 17.89
CA GLY A 525 -3.64 11.64 18.90
C GLY A 525 -4.39 10.43 18.38
N ASP A 526 -4.60 9.46 19.26
CA ASP A 526 -5.35 8.24 18.95
C ASP A 526 -6.58 8.59 18.12
N PRO A 527 -6.78 7.97 16.93
CA PRO A 527 -7.99 8.18 16.17
C PRO A 527 -9.18 7.87 17.09
N ALA A 528 -10.05 8.84 17.36
CA ALA A 528 -11.21 8.60 18.21
C ALA A 528 -12.05 7.46 17.59
N GLN A 529 -12.48 6.51 18.45
CA GLN A 529 -13.33 5.37 18.07
C GLN A 529 -14.64 5.83 17.42
#